data_AF-A0AAD7KBG2-F1
#
_entry.id   AF-A0AAD7KBG2-F1
#
_cell.length_a   1.000
_cell.length_b   1.000
_cell.length_c   1.000
_cell.angle_alpha   90.00
_cell.angle_beta   90.00
_cell.angle_gamma   90.00
#
_symmetry.space_group_name_H-M   'P 1'
#
loop_
_entity.id
_entity.type
_entity.pdbx_description
1 polymer ?
#
loop_
_entity_poly.entity_id
_entity_poly.type
_entity_poly.pdbx_seq_one_letter_code
_entity_poly.pdbx_strand_id
1 'polypeptide(L)'
;MSMTVPAYVEQRVLLQNELWPTAPLLPGANKLILHLKAHNISIPLATSSRRRVFRLKTGHLGDTFGLFEGKVVCGDDPQYNMGGKPIFLVAARELLGRGVGSADGVNLTTAQLAERRKGSSDFMSVNSSGRRRWVPDTHLLSVKYSGEEKPDQTLKSLEEFVPEQWGLPPYE
;
A
#
# COMPACT_ATOMS: atom_id res chain seq x y z
N MET A 1 16.53 18.55 -29.72
CA MET A 1 17.22 19.17 -28.57
C MET A 1 17.16 18.20 -27.40
N SER A 2 18.29 17.92 -26.73
CA SER A 2 18.30 17.05 -25.54
C SER A 2 17.84 17.84 -24.31
N MET A 3 16.93 17.26 -23.54
CA MET A 3 16.45 17.81 -22.27
C MET A 3 17.43 17.46 -21.15
N THR A 4 17.75 18.42 -20.27
CA THR A 4 18.60 18.17 -19.10
C THR A 4 17.82 17.44 -17.99
N VAL A 5 18.52 16.77 -17.07
CA VAL A 5 17.88 16.09 -15.94
C VAL A 5 17.04 17.04 -15.06
N PRO A 6 17.55 18.23 -14.65
CA PRO A 6 16.74 19.17 -13.87
C PRO A 6 15.48 19.65 -14.62
N ALA A 7 15.61 19.97 -15.91
CA ALA A 7 14.48 20.42 -16.73
C ALA A 7 13.41 19.32 -16.86
N TYR A 8 13.83 18.06 -17.05
CA TYR A 8 12.91 16.92 -17.05
C TYR A 8 12.16 16.76 -15.73
N VAL A 9 12.87 16.85 -14.60
CA VAL A 9 12.27 16.71 -13.28
C VAL A 9 11.23 17.81 -13.03
N GLU A 10 11.55 19.05 -13.38
CA GLU A 10 10.64 20.19 -13.27
C GLU A 10 9.40 19.99 -14.15
N GLN A 11 9.58 19.71 -15.44
CA GLN A 11 8.47 19.48 -16.38
C GLN A 11 7.58 18.32 -15.94
N ARG A 12 8.19 17.21 -15.48
CA ARG A 12 7.46 16.05 -14.95
C ARG A 12 6.62 16.42 -13.74
N VAL A 13 7.17 17.18 -12.79
CA VAL A 13 6.44 17.60 -11.58
C VAL A 13 5.25 18.49 -11.94
N LEU A 14 5.42 19.40 -12.91
CA LEU A 14 4.33 20.26 -13.38
C LEU A 14 3.19 19.43 -13.96
N LEU A 15 3.49 18.58 -14.95
CA LEU A 15 2.49 17.72 -15.61
C LEU A 15 1.83 16.74 -14.62
N GLN A 16 2.60 16.17 -13.69
CA GLN A 16 2.05 15.28 -12.67
C GLN A 16 1.10 16.00 -11.71
N ASN A 17 1.42 17.22 -11.29
CA ASN A 17 0.52 17.98 -10.41
C ASN A 17 -0.80 18.33 -11.09
N GLU A 18 -0.81 18.49 -12.41
CA GLU A 18 -2.02 18.70 -13.22
C GLU A 18 -2.85 17.41 -13.36
N LEU A 19 -2.19 16.26 -13.53
CA LEU A 19 -2.86 14.97 -13.78
C LEU A 19 -3.25 14.19 -12.52
N TRP A 20 -2.58 14.40 -11.37
CA TRP A 20 -2.93 13.70 -10.13
C TRP A 20 -4.37 13.88 -9.66
N PRO A 21 -4.96 15.09 -9.74
CA PRO A 21 -6.36 15.29 -9.39
C PRO A 21 -7.36 14.56 -10.32
N THR A 22 -6.90 13.97 -11.43
CA THR A 22 -7.75 13.22 -12.37
C THR A 22 -7.47 11.72 -12.33
N ALA A 23 -6.59 11.24 -11.45
CA ALA A 23 -6.26 9.83 -11.36
C ALA A 23 -7.48 9.02 -10.88
N PRO A 24 -7.97 8.02 -11.64
CA PRO A 24 -9.09 7.20 -11.21
C PRO A 24 -8.64 6.12 -10.22
N LEU A 25 -9.61 5.57 -9.49
CA LEU A 25 -9.41 4.31 -8.79
C LEU A 25 -9.23 3.18 -9.79
N LEU A 26 -8.40 2.20 -9.44
CA LEU A 26 -8.33 0.95 -10.19
C LEU A 26 -9.66 0.18 -10.05
N PRO A 27 -10.08 -0.56 -11.10
CA PRO A 27 -11.28 -1.39 -11.05
C PRO A 27 -11.28 -2.33 -9.83
N GLY A 28 -12.42 -2.42 -9.14
CA GLY A 28 -12.60 -3.24 -7.94
C GLY A 28 -12.09 -2.63 -6.62
N ALA A 29 -11.27 -1.56 -6.65
CA ALA A 29 -10.71 -0.98 -5.42
C ALA A 29 -11.79 -0.45 -4.47
N ASN A 30 -12.74 0.34 -4.97
CA ASN A 30 -13.83 0.88 -4.15
C ASN A 30 -14.71 -0.23 -3.57
N LYS A 31 -15.07 -1.24 -4.40
CA LYS A 31 -15.86 -2.41 -3.96
C LYS A 31 -15.19 -3.12 -2.78
N LEU A 32 -13.89 -3.40 -2.90
CA LEU A 32 -13.13 -4.07 -1.84
C LEU A 32 -13.06 -3.22 -0.56
N ILE A 33 -12.78 -1.92 -0.68
CA ILE A 33 -12.68 -1.02 0.49
C ILE A 33 -14.03 -0.94 1.21
N LEU A 34 -15.12 -0.72 0.48
CA LEU A 34 -16.48 -0.68 1.05
C LEU A 34 -16.81 -2.00 1.76
N HIS A 35 -16.54 -3.13 1.11
CA HIS A 35 -16.75 -4.45 1.68
C HIS A 35 -16.02 -4.66 3.01
N LEU A 36 -14.72 -4.35 3.06
CA LEU A 36 -13.92 -4.51 4.27
C LEU A 36 -14.45 -3.61 5.40
N LYS A 37 -14.89 -2.39 5.07
CA LYS A 37 -15.47 -1.47 6.04
C LYS A 37 -16.82 -1.93 6.57
N ALA A 38 -17.70 -2.45 5.71
CA ALA A 38 -18.99 -3.02 6.11
C ALA A 38 -18.81 -4.16 7.13
N HIS A 39 -17.73 -4.93 7.00
CA HIS A 39 -17.38 -6.00 7.93
C HIS A 39 -16.47 -5.57 9.10
N ASN A 40 -16.29 -4.27 9.34
CA ASN A 40 -15.46 -3.72 10.42
C ASN A 40 -13.99 -4.19 10.39
N ILE A 41 -13.45 -4.42 9.19
CA ILE A 41 -12.07 -4.85 8.99
C ILE A 41 -11.17 -3.60 8.87
N SER A 42 -10.19 -3.47 9.76
CA SER A 42 -9.29 -2.32 9.78
C SER A 42 -8.28 -2.35 8.63
N ILE A 43 -8.36 -1.39 7.71
CA ILE A 43 -7.60 -1.37 6.45
C ILE A 43 -6.62 -0.18 6.38
N PRO A 44 -5.48 -0.18 7.08
CA PRO A 44 -4.53 0.94 6.99
C PRO A 44 -3.97 1.08 5.57
N LEU A 45 -3.78 2.32 5.13
CA LEU A 45 -3.14 2.62 3.86
C LEU A 45 -1.68 3.02 4.08
N ALA A 46 -0.77 2.40 3.33
CA ALA A 46 0.66 2.73 3.33
C ALA A 46 1.08 3.16 1.92
N THR A 47 1.70 4.35 1.79
CA THR A 47 2.18 4.86 0.50
C THR A 47 3.53 5.54 0.60
N SER A 48 4.47 5.19 -0.29
CA SER A 48 5.77 5.88 -0.38
C SER A 48 5.65 7.30 -0.95
N SER A 49 4.47 7.70 -1.43
CA SER A 49 4.24 9.08 -1.86
C SER A 49 4.36 10.03 -0.68
N ARG A 50 4.89 11.23 -0.95
CA ARG A 50 4.84 12.35 -0.01
C ARG A 50 3.41 12.75 0.30
N ARG A 51 3.12 13.20 1.52
CA ARG A 51 1.78 13.57 1.99
C ARG A 51 1.10 14.59 1.08
N ARG A 52 1.86 15.58 0.56
CA ARG A 52 1.36 16.55 -0.42
C ARG A 52 0.88 15.88 -1.70
N VAL A 53 1.68 14.98 -2.27
CA VAL A 53 1.36 14.27 -3.52
C VAL A 53 0.22 13.27 -3.30
N PHE A 54 0.20 12.59 -2.16
CA PHE A 54 -0.90 11.74 -1.76
C PHE A 54 -2.23 12.53 -1.78
N ARG A 55 -2.29 13.70 -1.14
CA ARG A 55 -3.49 14.54 -1.14
C ARG A 55 -3.92 14.98 -2.54
N LEU A 56 -2.98 15.28 -3.44
CA LEU A 56 -3.30 15.60 -4.83
C LEU A 56 -3.91 14.42 -5.58
N LYS A 57 -3.40 13.20 -5.35
CA LYS A 57 -3.89 11.97 -5.99
C LYS A 57 -5.25 11.51 -5.48
N THR A 58 -5.65 11.91 -4.28
CA THR A 58 -6.78 11.30 -3.57
C THR A 58 -7.83 12.29 -3.09
N GLY A 59 -7.57 13.59 -3.16
CA GLY A 59 -8.47 14.63 -2.64
C GLY A 59 -9.85 14.64 -3.31
N HIS A 60 -9.92 14.28 -4.59
CA HIS A 60 -11.17 14.13 -5.35
C HIS A 60 -11.89 12.79 -5.12
N LEU A 61 -11.27 11.86 -4.39
CA LEU A 61 -11.78 10.50 -4.12
C LEU A 61 -12.21 10.35 -2.65
N GLY A 62 -12.78 11.40 -2.07
CA GLY A 62 -13.14 11.49 -0.66
C GLY A 62 -14.05 10.36 -0.17
N ASP A 63 -15.01 9.92 -1.00
CA ASP A 63 -15.95 8.85 -0.66
C ASP A 63 -15.24 7.51 -0.38
N THR A 64 -14.15 7.24 -1.11
CA THR A 64 -13.35 6.03 -0.91
C THR A 64 -12.25 6.25 0.11
N PHE A 65 -11.48 7.35 0.02
CA PHE A 65 -10.34 7.56 0.89
C PHE A 65 -10.72 8.00 2.31
N GLY A 66 -11.91 8.58 2.50
CA GLY A 66 -12.47 8.89 3.81
C GLY A 66 -12.69 7.63 4.66
N LEU A 67 -12.94 6.49 4.01
CA LEU A 67 -13.13 5.20 4.68
C LEU A 67 -11.87 4.70 5.42
N PHE A 68 -10.69 5.23 5.09
CA PHE A 68 -9.46 4.94 5.83
C PHE A 68 -9.40 5.64 7.20
N GLU A 69 -10.31 6.58 7.51
CA GLU A 69 -10.41 7.23 8.83
C GLU A 69 -9.09 7.85 9.31
N GLY A 70 -8.29 8.36 8.38
CA GLY A 70 -6.97 8.92 8.70
C GLY A 70 -5.89 7.89 9.03
N LYS A 71 -6.18 6.58 9.00
CA LYS A 71 -5.20 5.47 9.12
C LYS A 71 -4.34 5.36 7.85
N VAL A 72 -3.56 6.39 7.58
CA VAL A 72 -2.71 6.53 6.39
C VAL A 72 -1.29 6.89 6.80
N VAL A 73 -0.33 6.08 6.38
CA VAL A 73 1.11 6.36 6.46
C VAL A 73 1.62 6.79 5.09
N CYS A 74 2.29 7.95 5.04
CA CYS A 74 2.99 8.48 3.88
C CYS A 74 4.51 8.41 4.08
N GLY A 75 5.26 8.40 2.97
CA GLY A 75 6.73 8.22 2.98
C GLY A 75 7.52 9.34 3.65
N ASP A 76 6.90 10.49 3.91
CA ASP A 76 7.50 11.67 4.54
C ASP A 76 6.82 12.09 5.85
N ASP A 77 6.03 11.21 6.46
CA ASP A 77 5.39 11.52 7.74
C ASP A 77 6.43 11.68 8.86
N PRO A 78 6.55 12.87 9.47
CA PRO A 78 7.59 13.16 10.44
C PRO A 78 7.38 12.36 11.75
N GLN A 79 6.13 12.09 12.12
CA GLN A 79 5.79 11.38 13.35
C GLN A 79 6.32 9.94 13.42
N TYR A 80 6.66 9.34 12.27
CA TYR A 80 7.19 7.98 12.21
C TYR A 80 8.70 7.93 11.94
N ASN A 81 9.34 9.09 11.80
CA ASN A 81 10.75 9.20 11.40
C ASN A 81 11.04 8.36 10.15
N MET A 82 10.26 8.56 9.08
CA MET A 82 10.18 7.61 7.98
C MET A 82 11.53 7.22 7.37
N GLY A 83 12.50 8.11 7.19
CA GLY A 83 13.94 7.77 7.02
C GLY A 83 14.33 6.62 6.07
N GLY A 84 13.50 6.25 5.07
CA GLY A 84 13.70 5.05 4.23
C GLY A 84 13.24 3.73 4.87
N LYS A 85 12.61 3.77 6.04
CA LYS A 85 12.04 2.64 6.77
C LYS A 85 10.94 1.95 5.96
N PRO A 86 10.80 0.61 6.11
CA PRO A 86 9.74 -0.12 5.43
C PRO A 86 8.36 0.35 5.90
N ILE A 87 7.62 1.02 5.01
CA ILE A 87 6.40 1.74 5.35
C ILE A 87 5.28 0.84 5.86
N PHE A 88 5.27 -0.42 5.47
CA PHE A 88 4.27 -1.40 5.88
C PHE A 88 4.50 -1.89 7.30
N LEU A 89 5.75 -1.98 7.76
CA LEU A 89 6.06 -2.23 9.17
C LEU A 89 5.65 -1.06 10.06
N VAL A 90 5.84 0.17 9.58
CA VAL A 90 5.36 1.38 10.27
C VAL A 90 3.85 1.34 10.37
N ALA A 91 3.13 1.10 9.27
CA ALA A 91 1.68 1.00 9.28
C ALA A 91 1.16 -0.13 10.21
N ALA A 92 1.81 -1.30 10.21
CA ALA A 92 1.41 -2.39 11.09
C ALA A 92 1.65 -2.09 12.57
N ARG A 93 2.77 -1.47 12.92
CA ARG A 93 3.08 -1.08 14.30
C ARG A 93 2.12 0.01 14.79
N GLU A 94 2.00 1.08 14.03
CA GLU A 94 1.36 2.32 14.46
C GLU A 94 -0.16 2.31 14.29
N LEU A 95 -0.66 1.67 13.21
CA LEU A 95 -2.09 1.69 12.88
C LEU A 95 -2.82 0.39 13.21
N LEU A 96 -2.10 -0.73 13.31
CA LEU A 96 -2.67 -2.05 13.67
C LEU A 96 -2.20 -2.56 15.04
N GLY A 97 -1.29 -1.87 15.72
CA GLY A 97 -0.75 -2.31 17.02
C GLY A 97 -0.01 -3.64 16.97
N ARG A 98 0.50 -4.05 15.80
CA ARG A 98 1.22 -5.33 15.66
C ARG A 98 2.60 -5.23 16.30
N GLY A 99 2.98 -6.29 17.01
CA GLY A 99 4.30 -6.44 17.64
C GLY A 99 5.43 -6.74 16.66
N VAL A 100 5.61 -5.91 15.61
CA VAL A 100 6.66 -6.09 14.60
C VAL A 100 8.01 -5.47 14.98
N GLY A 101 8.11 -4.86 16.17
CA GLY A 101 9.35 -4.23 16.65
C GLY A 101 9.72 -2.94 15.88
N SER A 102 10.97 -2.50 15.99
CA SER A 102 11.44 -1.29 15.30
C SER A 102 11.55 -1.50 13.79
N ALA A 103 10.93 -0.64 12.97
CA ALA A 103 10.98 -0.76 11.51
C ALA A 103 12.41 -0.79 10.93
N ASP A 104 13.40 -0.27 11.66
CA ASP A 104 14.83 -0.31 11.30
C ASP A 104 15.48 -1.70 11.42
N GLY A 105 14.76 -2.66 12.02
CA GLY A 105 15.23 -4.04 12.17
C GLY A 105 16.26 -4.26 13.28
N VAL A 106 16.59 -3.21 14.05
CA VAL A 106 17.56 -3.28 15.14
C VAL A 106 16.94 -3.93 16.38
N ASN A 107 17.65 -4.90 16.99
CA ASN A 107 17.30 -5.57 18.24
C ASN A 107 15.91 -6.22 18.26
N LEU A 108 15.57 -6.98 17.21
CA LEU A 108 14.29 -7.69 17.15
C LEU A 108 14.31 -8.98 17.98
N THR A 109 13.23 -9.22 18.71
CA THR A 109 13.00 -10.51 19.39
C THR A 109 12.56 -11.59 18.40
N THR A 110 12.72 -12.85 18.77
CA THR A 110 12.22 -14.00 17.98
C THR A 110 10.72 -13.89 17.69
N ALA A 111 9.94 -13.38 18.64
CA ALA A 111 8.51 -13.15 18.46
C ALA A 111 8.22 -12.05 17.43
N GLN A 112 8.97 -10.94 17.44
CA GLN A 112 8.83 -9.86 16.46
C GLN A 112 9.24 -10.32 15.06
N LEU A 113 10.30 -11.14 14.94
CA LEU A 113 10.70 -11.77 13.69
C LEU A 113 9.63 -12.73 13.16
N ALA A 114 9.01 -13.52 14.04
CA ALA A 114 7.91 -14.39 13.67
C ALA A 114 6.69 -13.58 13.17
N GLU A 115 6.35 -12.47 13.83
CA GLU A 115 5.27 -11.59 13.40
C GLU A 115 5.55 -10.93 12.03
N ARG A 116 6.81 -10.55 11.77
CA ARG A 116 7.27 -10.09 10.44
C ARG A 116 7.34 -11.19 9.38
N ARG A 117 7.32 -12.46 9.76
CA ARG A 117 7.20 -13.56 8.77
C ARG A 117 5.76 -13.82 8.42
N LYS A 118 4.83 -13.47 9.31
CA LYS A 118 3.41 -13.51 8.97
C LYS A 118 3.13 -12.49 7.88
N GLY A 119 3.68 -11.27 7.93
CA GLY A 119 3.71 -10.33 6.80
C GLY A 119 5.09 -9.68 6.65
N SER A 120 5.68 -9.73 5.45
CA SER A 120 7.05 -9.24 5.20
C SER A 120 7.21 -7.72 5.41
N SER A 121 8.46 -7.26 5.52
CA SER A 121 8.86 -5.85 5.68
C SER A 121 8.15 -4.90 4.72
N ASP A 122 7.78 -5.41 3.55
CA ASP A 122 7.27 -4.64 2.45
C ASP A 122 5.76 -4.71 2.30
N PHE A 123 5.01 -5.54 3.03
CA PHE A 123 3.53 -5.56 2.97
C PHE A 123 2.95 -6.29 4.20
N MET A 124 2.07 -5.62 4.94
CA MET A 124 1.38 -6.19 6.11
C MET A 124 -0.11 -6.33 5.82
N SER A 125 -0.61 -7.57 5.81
CA SER A 125 -2.04 -7.87 5.69
C SER A 125 -2.77 -7.62 7.00
N VAL A 126 -4.05 -7.27 6.89
CA VAL A 126 -4.99 -7.17 8.02
C VAL A 126 -5.29 -8.55 8.61
N ASN A 127 -5.24 -9.62 7.80
CA ASN A 127 -5.46 -10.98 8.28
C ASN A 127 -4.17 -11.57 8.91
N SER A 128 -4.34 -12.46 9.88
CA SER A 128 -3.29 -13.13 10.65
C SER A 128 -2.35 -14.02 9.82
N SER A 129 -2.60 -14.17 8.51
CA SER A 129 -1.81 -15.00 7.60
C SER A 129 -0.73 -14.26 6.81
N GLY A 130 -0.78 -12.92 6.76
CA GLY A 130 0.07 -12.00 5.97
C GLY A 130 0.59 -12.48 4.60
N ARG A 131 -0.29 -13.21 3.94
CA ARG A 131 -0.26 -13.51 2.51
C ARG A 131 -0.40 -12.22 1.68
N ARG A 132 0.19 -12.22 0.48
CA ARG A 132 0.34 -11.07 -0.42
C ARG A 132 -0.45 -11.24 -1.71
N ARG A 133 -1.13 -10.17 -2.12
CA ARG A 133 -1.77 -10.08 -3.44
C ARG A 133 -1.11 -9.01 -4.26
N TRP A 134 -0.81 -9.33 -5.51
CA TRP A 134 -0.25 -8.39 -6.46
C TRP A 134 -1.17 -8.20 -7.65
N VAL A 135 -1.46 -6.93 -7.98
CA VAL A 135 -2.16 -6.53 -9.20
C VAL A 135 -1.12 -5.80 -10.07
N PRO A 136 -0.33 -6.54 -10.89
CA PRO A 136 0.67 -5.93 -11.75
C PRO A 136 0.02 -5.13 -12.87
N ASP A 137 0.75 -4.12 -13.33
CA ASP A 137 0.50 -3.57 -14.66
C ASP A 137 0.66 -4.67 -15.72
N THR A 138 -0.21 -4.70 -16.72
CA THR A 138 -0.23 -5.74 -17.76
C THR A 138 1.09 -5.86 -18.51
N HIS A 139 1.83 -4.76 -18.67
CA HIS A 139 3.13 -4.76 -19.34
C HIS A 139 4.21 -5.45 -18.50
N LEU A 140 4.10 -5.44 -17.16
CA LEU A 140 5.04 -6.11 -16.25
C LEU A 140 4.95 -7.63 -16.30
N LEU A 141 3.82 -8.20 -16.74
CA LEU A 141 3.65 -9.65 -16.85
C LEU A 141 4.60 -10.29 -17.87
N SER A 142 5.08 -9.51 -18.85
CA SER A 142 6.06 -9.96 -19.84
C SER A 142 7.51 -9.88 -19.37
N VAL A 143 7.77 -9.20 -18.24
CA VAL A 143 9.12 -8.98 -17.72
C VAL A 143 9.51 -10.16 -16.83
N LYS A 144 10.63 -10.80 -17.13
CA LYS A 144 11.17 -11.88 -16.28
C LYS A 144 11.66 -11.29 -14.96
N TYR A 145 11.06 -11.73 -13.86
CA TYR A 145 11.50 -11.43 -12.51
C TYR A 145 12.28 -12.62 -11.92
N SER A 146 13.51 -12.37 -11.45
CA SER A 146 14.41 -13.38 -10.90
C SER A 146 14.68 -13.23 -9.41
N GLY A 147 13.92 -12.37 -8.71
CA GLY A 147 14.05 -12.20 -7.27
C GLY A 147 13.34 -13.30 -6.48
N GLU A 148 13.67 -13.39 -5.19
CA GLU A 148 13.08 -14.36 -4.26
C GLU A 148 11.66 -13.97 -3.82
N GLU A 149 11.31 -12.69 -3.93
CA GLU A 149 10.01 -12.16 -3.53
C GLU A 149 8.90 -12.57 -4.50
N LYS A 150 7.95 -13.40 -4.05
CA LYS A 150 6.81 -13.83 -4.86
C LYS A 150 5.49 -13.54 -4.14
N PRO A 151 4.50 -12.94 -4.81
CA PRO A 151 3.17 -12.80 -4.22
C PRO A 151 2.53 -14.18 -4.06
N ASP A 152 1.70 -14.35 -3.04
CA ASP A 152 0.92 -15.58 -2.83
C ASP A 152 -0.19 -15.72 -3.89
N GLN A 153 -0.67 -14.60 -4.43
CA GLN A 153 -1.60 -14.56 -5.55
C GLN A 153 -1.37 -13.33 -6.43
N THR A 154 -1.32 -13.54 -7.74
CA THR A 154 -1.33 -12.48 -8.75
C THR A 154 -2.73 -12.39 -9.35
N LEU A 155 -3.31 -11.19 -9.37
CA LEU A 155 -4.63 -10.89 -9.93
C LEU A 155 -4.48 -9.95 -11.12
N LYS A 156 -5.36 -10.03 -12.12
CA LYS A 156 -5.37 -9.05 -13.22
C LYS A 156 -6.11 -7.77 -12.84
N SER A 157 -7.09 -7.88 -11.96
CA SER A 157 -7.92 -6.79 -11.44
C SER A 157 -8.33 -7.10 -10.00
N LEU A 158 -8.62 -6.07 -9.19
CA LEU A 158 -9.22 -6.29 -7.86
C LEU A 158 -10.66 -6.80 -7.95
N GLU A 159 -11.28 -6.78 -9.13
CA GLU A 159 -12.60 -7.37 -9.37
C GLU A 159 -12.58 -8.90 -9.28
N GLU A 160 -11.44 -9.53 -9.59
CA GLU A 160 -11.23 -10.98 -9.49
C GLU A 160 -10.92 -11.42 -8.05
N PHE A 161 -10.84 -10.47 -7.12
CA PHE A 161 -10.49 -10.79 -5.74
C PHE A 161 -11.64 -11.54 -5.05
N VAL A 162 -11.35 -12.71 -4.49
CA VAL A 162 -12.31 -13.56 -3.77
C VAL A 162 -12.02 -13.52 -2.26
N PRO A 163 -12.80 -12.77 -1.45
CA PRO A 163 -12.52 -12.55 -0.02
C PRO A 163 -12.38 -13.83 0.82
N GLU A 164 -13.25 -14.80 0.60
CA GLU A 164 -13.37 -16.03 1.40
C GLU A 164 -12.16 -16.96 1.28
N GLN A 165 -11.45 -16.94 0.15
CA GLN A 165 -10.17 -17.65 -0.01
C GLN A 165 -9.08 -17.13 0.96
N TRP A 166 -9.35 -15.98 1.59
CA TRP A 166 -8.44 -15.25 2.44
C TRP A 166 -8.91 -15.11 3.88
N GLY A 167 -9.95 -15.87 4.27
CA GLY A 167 -10.53 -15.80 5.60
C GLY A 167 -11.25 -14.47 5.86
N LEU A 168 -11.64 -13.76 4.81
CA LEU A 168 -12.48 -12.57 4.90
C LEU A 168 -13.93 -12.98 4.57
N PRO A 169 -14.93 -12.24 5.06
CA PRO A 169 -16.33 -12.48 4.70
C PRO A 169 -16.51 -12.40 3.17
N PRO A 170 -17.35 -13.26 2.55
CA PRO A 170 -17.60 -13.21 1.12
C PRO A 170 -18.29 -11.91 0.74
N TYR A 171 -18.17 -11.47 -0.52
CA TYR A 171 -18.97 -10.35 -1.02
C TYR A 171 -20.47 -10.66 -0.93
N GLU A 172 -21.27 -9.63 -0.68
CA GLU A 172 -22.72 -9.66 -0.89
C GLU A 172 -23.08 -9.73 -2.39
#